data_AF-A0A829M9H2-F1
#
_entry.id   AF-A0A829M9H2-F1
#
_cell.length_a   1.000
_cell.length_b   1.000
_cell.length_c   1.000
_cell.angle_alpha   90.00
_cell.angle_beta   90.00
_cell.angle_gamma   90.00
#
_symmetry.space_group_name_H-M   'P 1'
#
loop_
_entity.id
_entity.type
_entity.pdbx_description
1 polymer ?
#
loop_
_entity_poly.entity_id
_entity_poly.type
_entity_poly.pdbx_seq_one_letter_code
_entity_poly.pdbx_strand_id
1 'polypeptide(L)'
;METIIDAALQIVDEEGGEALSMRALARRLDSGTATIYRHFANRTEVVAHVVDRVFGEVQLDDPALARMPWQDACIVSSRALFDALRRHPNVAMLLADQIPVGPNVFMIREHTLTLCLQAGFSRPRRFAST
;
A
#
# COMPACT_ATOMS: atom_id res chain seq x y z
N MET A 1 2.61 -15.93 6.78
CA MET A 1 3.05 -14.63 6.23
C MET A 1 2.08 -13.55 6.65
N GLU A 2 0.78 -13.74 6.41
CA GLU A 2 -0.30 -12.83 6.86
C GLU A 2 -0.17 -12.46 8.35
N THR A 3 0.05 -13.45 9.22
CA THR A 3 0.30 -13.22 10.67
C THR A 3 1.54 -12.37 10.99
N ILE A 4 2.60 -12.41 10.16
CA ILE A 4 3.80 -11.58 10.38
C ILE A 4 3.53 -10.14 9.95
N ILE A 5 2.84 -9.95 8.83
CA ILE A 5 2.50 -8.62 8.32
C ILE A 5 1.46 -7.94 9.22
N ASP A 6 0.47 -8.67 9.73
CA ASP A 6 -0.51 -8.13 10.67
C ASP A 6 0.17 -7.68 11.99
N ALA A 7 1.12 -8.47 12.51
CA ALA A 7 1.88 -8.07 13.69
C ALA A 7 2.79 -6.86 13.43
N ALA A 8 3.38 -6.77 12.23
CA ALA A 8 4.17 -5.61 11.84
C ALA A 8 3.29 -4.35 11.69
N LEU A 9 2.10 -4.50 11.09
CA LEU A 9 1.10 -3.42 10.98
C LEU A 9 0.69 -2.91 12.36
N GLN A 10 0.38 -3.82 13.30
CA GLN A 10 0.07 -3.44 14.69
C GLN A 10 1.18 -2.64 15.35
N ILE A 11 2.45 -3.06 15.21
CA ILE A 11 3.59 -2.29 15.73
C ILE A 11 3.63 -0.90 15.12
N VAL A 12 3.44 -0.77 13.80
CA VAL A 12 3.46 0.53 13.13
C VAL A 12 2.30 1.41 13.58
N ASP A 13 1.09 0.88 13.70
CA ASP A 13 -0.08 1.63 14.15
C ASP A 13 0.04 2.11 15.60
N GLU A 14 0.57 1.27 16.49
CA GLU A 14 0.68 1.56 17.93
C GLU A 14 1.90 2.43 18.27
N GLU A 15 3.05 2.12 17.67
CA GLU A 15 4.37 2.62 18.09
C GLU A 15 5.09 3.45 17.01
N GLY A 16 4.55 3.49 15.79
CA GLY A 16 5.10 4.21 14.65
C GLY A 16 6.10 3.39 13.83
N GLY A 17 6.42 3.91 12.63
CA GLY A 17 7.31 3.24 11.68
C GLY A 17 8.68 2.89 12.26
N GLU A 18 9.31 3.80 12.99
CA GLU A 18 10.66 3.63 13.56
C GLU A 18 10.75 2.52 14.62
N ALA A 19 9.63 2.18 15.28
CA ALA A 19 9.58 1.07 16.23
C ALA A 19 9.65 -0.30 15.55
N LEU A 20 9.27 -0.39 14.27
CA LEU A 20 9.31 -1.64 13.52
C LEU A 20 10.76 -2.05 13.27
N SER A 21 11.20 -3.12 13.93
CA SER A 21 12.49 -3.78 13.69
C SER A 21 12.31 -5.29 13.67
N MET A 22 13.26 -6.02 13.06
CA MET A 22 13.21 -7.49 13.02
C MET A 22 13.16 -8.10 14.43
N ARG A 23 13.82 -7.47 15.41
CA ARG A 23 13.79 -7.88 16.82
C ARG A 23 12.45 -7.56 17.49
N ALA A 24 11.90 -6.37 17.25
CA ALA A 24 10.60 -5.99 17.80
C ALA A 24 9.49 -6.92 17.28
N LEU A 25 9.54 -7.27 15.99
CA LEU A 25 8.61 -8.19 15.35
C LEU A 25 8.76 -9.62 15.89
N ALA A 26 10.01 -10.10 16.08
CA ALA A 26 10.29 -11.40 16.68
C ALA A 26 9.69 -11.52 18.09
N ARG A 27 9.88 -10.47 18.91
CA ARG A 27 9.32 -10.39 20.25
C ARG A 27 7.78 -10.35 20.24
N ARG A 28 7.17 -9.58 19.33
CA ARG A 28 5.70 -9.48 19.21
C ARG A 28 5.07 -10.82 18.85
N LEU A 29 5.75 -11.63 18.05
CA LEU A 29 5.30 -12.94 17.58
C LEU A 29 5.73 -14.11 18.48
N ASP A 30 6.40 -13.86 19.61
CA ASP A 30 7.03 -14.88 20.46
C ASP A 30 7.87 -15.91 19.65
N SER A 31 8.68 -15.39 18.72
CA SER A 31 9.47 -16.19 17.77
C SER A 31 10.92 -15.71 17.71
N GLY A 32 11.80 -16.52 17.13
CA GLY A 32 13.17 -16.09 16.80
C GLY A 32 13.24 -15.21 15.56
N THR A 33 14.19 -14.26 15.52
CA THR A 33 14.47 -13.42 14.34
C THR A 33 14.81 -14.24 13.09
N ALA A 34 15.48 -15.39 13.26
CA ALA A 34 15.79 -16.32 12.17
C ALA A 34 14.53 -16.80 11.42
N THR A 35 13.38 -16.91 12.09
CA THR A 35 12.10 -17.24 11.43
C THR A 35 11.63 -16.12 10.53
N ILE A 36 11.74 -14.88 10.98
CA ILE A 36 11.34 -13.71 10.17
C ILE A 36 12.27 -13.55 8.98
N TYR A 37 13.58 -13.74 9.19
CA TYR A 37 14.57 -13.66 8.10
C TYR A 37 14.40 -14.73 7.01
N ARG A 38 13.69 -15.83 7.27
CA ARG A 38 13.30 -16.79 6.22
C ARG A 38 12.22 -16.25 5.28
N HIS A 39 11.43 -15.30 5.75
CA HIS A 39 10.33 -14.71 4.98
C HIS A 39 10.68 -13.33 4.40
N PHE A 40 11.54 -12.58 5.09
CA PHE A 40 11.92 -11.22 4.71
C PHE A 40 13.42 -11.01 4.88
N ALA A 41 14.10 -10.53 3.85
CA ALA A 41 15.51 -10.22 3.85
C ALA A 41 15.86 -9.07 4.81
N ASN A 42 14.97 -8.09 4.97
CA ASN A 42 15.23 -6.90 5.78
C ASN A 42 13.94 -6.17 6.21
N ARG A 43 14.08 -5.12 7.05
CA ARG A 43 12.97 -4.27 7.50
C ARG A 43 12.23 -3.61 6.33
N THR A 44 12.95 -3.13 5.32
CA THR A 44 12.34 -2.42 4.18
C THR A 44 11.35 -3.31 3.43
N GLU A 45 11.65 -4.61 3.28
CA GLU A 45 10.72 -5.57 2.70
C GLU A 45 9.45 -5.73 3.54
N VAL A 46 9.59 -5.84 4.87
CA VAL A 46 8.44 -5.88 5.79
C VAL A 46 7.59 -4.61 5.65
N VAL A 47 8.22 -3.43 5.61
CA VAL A 47 7.53 -2.13 5.46
C VAL A 47 6.77 -2.09 4.13
N ALA A 48 7.36 -2.53 3.02
CA ALA A 48 6.68 -2.61 1.73
C ALA A 48 5.42 -3.50 1.80
N HIS A 49 5.50 -4.66 2.46
CA HIS A 49 4.35 -5.54 2.64
C HIS A 49 3.29 -4.97 3.59
N VAL A 50 3.67 -4.27 4.65
CA VAL A 50 2.73 -3.56 5.55
C VAL A 50 1.96 -2.50 4.77
N VAL A 51 2.66 -1.71 3.96
CA VAL A 51 2.02 -0.71 3.10
C VAL A 51 1.08 -1.37 2.10
N ASP A 52 1.52 -2.41 1.39
CA ASP A 52 0.67 -3.13 0.43
C ASP A 52 -0.57 -3.74 1.09
N ARG A 53 -0.45 -4.24 2.33
CA ARG A 53 -1.57 -4.76 3.11
C ARG A 53 -2.62 -3.69 3.44
N VAL A 54 -2.21 -2.45 3.74
CA VAL A 54 -3.14 -1.32 3.94
C VAL A 54 -3.81 -0.93 2.63
N PHE A 55 -3.09 -0.95 1.51
CA PHE A 55 -3.67 -0.73 0.19
C PHE A 55 -4.72 -1.81 -0.16
N GLY A 56 -4.56 -3.04 0.33
CA GLY A 56 -5.56 -4.12 0.19
C GLY A 56 -6.89 -3.85 0.90
N GLU A 57 -6.96 -2.87 1.80
CA GLU A 57 -8.22 -2.48 2.45
C GLU A 57 -9.09 -1.57 1.59
N VAL A 58 -8.54 -1.04 0.50
CA VAL A 58 -9.27 -0.19 -0.43
C VAL A 58 -10.24 -1.06 -1.23
N GLN A 59 -11.52 -0.90 -0.95
CA GLN A 59 -12.59 -1.59 -1.67
C GLN A 59 -13.11 -0.68 -2.79
N LEU A 60 -12.93 -1.12 -4.03
CA LEU A 60 -13.43 -0.43 -5.23
C LEU A 60 -14.43 -1.33 -5.94
N ASP A 61 -15.57 -0.77 -6.32
CA ASP A 61 -16.55 -1.43 -7.20
C ASP A 61 -16.29 -0.97 -8.64
N ASP A 62 -15.39 -1.68 -9.33
CA ASP A 62 -14.98 -1.35 -10.69
C ASP A 62 -16.17 -1.20 -11.66
N PRO A 63 -17.17 -2.11 -11.67
CA PRO A 63 -18.38 -1.91 -12.46
C PRO A 63 -19.13 -0.62 -12.16
N ALA A 64 -19.28 -0.24 -10.88
CA ALA A 64 -19.96 1.00 -10.52
C ALA A 64 -19.16 2.23 -10.96
N LEU A 65 -17.85 2.22 -10.75
CA LEU A 65 -16.96 3.34 -11.11
C LEU A 65 -16.93 3.57 -12.62
N ALA A 66 -16.93 2.51 -13.43
CA ALA A 66 -16.95 2.60 -14.89
C ALA A 66 -18.22 3.25 -15.46
N ARG A 67 -19.32 3.31 -14.69
CA ARG A 67 -20.57 3.97 -15.09
C ARG A 67 -20.63 5.45 -14.70
N MET A 68 -19.65 5.96 -13.97
CA MET A 68 -19.59 7.35 -13.52
C MET A 68 -18.79 8.23 -14.49
N PRO A 69 -18.99 9.56 -14.47
CA PRO A 69 -18.01 10.49 -15.02
C PRO A 69 -16.63 10.24 -14.39
N TRP A 70 -15.56 10.34 -15.17
CA TRP A 70 -14.22 9.97 -14.72
C TRP A 70 -13.75 10.80 -13.52
N GLN A 71 -14.18 12.05 -13.42
CA GLN A 71 -13.87 12.92 -12.28
C GLN A 71 -14.46 12.33 -10.98
N ASP A 72 -15.71 11.87 -11.05
CA ASP A 72 -16.42 11.30 -9.90
C ASP A 72 -15.80 9.95 -9.50
N ALA A 73 -15.46 9.11 -10.48
CA ALA A 73 -14.76 7.85 -10.24
C ALA A 73 -13.41 8.10 -9.54
N CYS A 74 -12.62 9.06 -10.03
CA CYS A 74 -11.36 9.46 -9.39
C CYS A 74 -11.56 9.96 -7.95
N ILE A 75 -12.61 10.74 -7.68
CA ILE A 75 -12.92 11.23 -6.33
C ILE A 75 -13.27 10.06 -5.41
N VAL A 76 -14.10 9.12 -5.86
CA VAL A 76 -14.49 7.94 -5.06
C VAL A 76 -13.28 7.07 -4.75
N SER A 77 -12.47 6.73 -5.76
CA SER A 77 -11.27 5.90 -5.55
C SER A 77 -10.25 6.60 -4.65
N SER A 78 -10.07 7.91 -4.81
CA SER A 78 -9.16 8.69 -3.96
C SER A 78 -9.64 8.77 -2.50
N ARG A 79 -10.96 8.90 -2.28
CA ARG A 79 -11.54 8.88 -0.93
C ARG A 79 -11.38 7.52 -0.27
N ALA A 80 -11.61 6.43 -1.02
CA ALA A 80 -11.42 5.08 -0.50
C ALA A 80 -9.98 4.83 -0.05
N LEU A 81 -8.99 5.26 -0.84
CA LEU A 81 -7.58 5.21 -0.46
C LEU A 81 -7.28 6.08 0.76
N PHE A 82 -7.79 7.32 0.78
CA PHE A 82 -7.59 8.22 1.91
C PHE A 82 -8.19 7.67 3.21
N ASP A 83 -9.37 7.05 3.15
CA ASP A 83 -10.01 6.42 4.31
C ASP A 83 -9.22 5.22 4.83
N ALA A 84 -8.59 4.42 3.96
CA ALA A 84 -7.67 3.36 4.38
C ALA A 84 -6.45 3.94 5.10
N LEU A 85 -5.79 4.93 4.50
CA LEU A 85 -4.61 5.58 5.11
C LEU A 85 -4.95 6.31 6.41
N ARG A 86 -6.17 6.86 6.54
CA ARG A 86 -6.63 7.53 7.75
C ARG A 86 -6.81 6.58 8.93
N ARG A 87 -7.09 5.29 8.69
CA ARG A 87 -7.10 4.25 9.73
C ARG A 87 -5.69 3.90 10.21
N HIS A 88 -4.68 4.14 9.37
CA HIS A 88 -3.28 3.78 9.59
C HIS A 88 -2.36 5.01 9.40
N PRO A 89 -2.49 6.08 10.21
CA PRO A 89 -1.76 7.33 10.01
C PRO A 89 -0.23 7.15 10.04
N ASN A 90 0.27 6.21 10.84
CA ASN A 90 1.69 5.89 10.92
C ASN A 90 2.20 5.14 9.66
N VAL A 91 1.34 4.41 8.97
CA VAL A 91 1.67 3.80 7.67
C VAL A 91 1.71 4.85 6.57
N ALA A 92 0.84 5.86 6.63
CA ALA A 92 0.87 6.97 5.67
C ALA A 92 2.21 7.71 5.66
N MET A 93 2.87 7.82 6.82
CA MET A 93 4.22 8.41 6.91
C MET A 93 5.28 7.59 6.17
N LEU A 94 5.15 6.27 6.12
CA LEU A 94 6.08 5.38 5.40
C LEU A 94 6.02 5.57 3.88
N LEU A 95 4.95 6.16 3.36
CA LEU A 95 4.81 6.46 1.93
C LEU A 95 5.70 7.61 1.45
N ALA A 96 6.16 8.47 2.38
CA ALA A 96 7.06 9.58 2.03
C ALA A 96 8.47 9.08 1.68
N ASP A 97 8.91 7.99 2.30
CA ASP A 97 10.30 7.51 2.23
C ASP A 97 10.53 6.47 1.13
N GLN A 98 9.47 5.87 0.59
CA GLN A 98 9.59 4.79 -0.39
C GLN A 98 8.41 4.76 -1.36
N ILE A 99 8.70 4.37 -2.60
CA ILE A 99 7.66 4.07 -3.58
C ILE A 99 7.06 2.72 -3.21
N PRO A 100 5.77 2.66 -2.84
CA PRO A 100 5.14 1.39 -2.51
C PRO A 100 5.07 0.51 -3.76
N VAL A 101 5.41 -0.76 -3.57
CA VAL A 101 5.37 -1.83 -4.57
C VAL A 101 4.72 -3.04 -3.95
N GLY A 102 3.80 -3.66 -4.69
CA GLY A 102 3.03 -4.79 -4.19
C GLY A 102 1.75 -5.00 -4.99
N PRO A 103 1.12 -6.18 -4.88
CA PRO A 103 -0.05 -6.55 -5.66
C PRO A 103 -1.23 -5.58 -5.48
N ASN A 104 -1.56 -5.19 -4.24
CA ASN A 104 -2.70 -4.30 -3.98
C ASN A 104 -2.42 -2.87 -4.47
N VAL A 105 -1.18 -2.41 -4.26
CA VAL A 105 -0.72 -1.12 -4.78
C VAL A 105 -0.83 -1.08 -6.31
N PHE A 106 -0.41 -2.15 -6.99
CA PHE A 106 -0.51 -2.24 -8.44
C PHE A 106 -1.95 -2.34 -8.93
N MET A 107 -2.83 -3.04 -8.21
CA MET A 107 -4.26 -3.07 -8.53
C MET A 107 -4.88 -1.67 -8.51
N ILE A 108 -4.62 -0.87 -7.48
CA ILE A 108 -5.14 0.52 -7.39
C ILE A 108 -4.56 1.41 -8.50
N ARG A 109 -3.28 1.22 -8.84
CA ARG A 109 -2.65 1.94 -9.96
C ARG A 109 -3.27 1.55 -11.30
N GLU A 110 -3.45 0.26 -11.55
CA GLU A 110 -4.04 -0.25 -12.80
C GLU A 110 -5.47 0.24 -12.96
N HIS A 111 -6.25 0.21 -11.88
CA HIS A 111 -7.59 0.78 -11.84
C HIS A 111 -7.59 2.27 -12.24
N THR A 112 -6.71 3.06 -11.61
CA THR A 112 -6.60 4.51 -11.88
C THR A 112 -6.17 4.78 -13.32
N LEU A 113 -5.21 4.01 -13.84
CA LEU A 113 -4.76 4.12 -15.23
C LEU A 113 -5.88 3.74 -16.21
N THR A 114 -6.65 2.70 -15.90
CA THR A 114 -7.80 2.27 -16.72
C THR A 114 -8.85 3.37 -16.80
N LEU A 115 -9.20 3.99 -15.68
CA LEU A 115 -10.12 5.14 -15.64
C LEU A 115 -9.61 6.30 -16.51
N CYS A 116 -8.33 6.66 -16.39
CA CYS A 116 -7.73 7.72 -17.21
C CYS A 116 -7.79 7.37 -18.71
N LEU A 117 -7.44 6.14 -19.08
CA LEU A 117 -7.46 5.72 -20.48
C LEU A 117 -8.88 5.72 -21.06
N GLN A 118 -9.87 5.22 -20.30
CA GLN A 118 -11.28 5.24 -20.70
C GLN A 118 -11.83 6.66 -20.84
N ALA A 119 -11.34 7.60 -20.04
CA ALA A 119 -11.67 9.02 -20.12
C ALA A 119 -10.98 9.77 -21.28
N GLY A 120 -10.17 9.08 -22.10
CA GLY A 120 -9.50 9.66 -23.27
C GLY A 120 -8.14 10.30 -22.99
N PHE A 121 -7.57 10.12 -21.79
CA PHE A 121 -6.21 10.59 -21.52
C PHE A 121 -5.21 9.77 -22.32
N SER A 122 -4.35 10.46 -23.07
CA SER A 122 -3.28 9.81 -23.83
C SER A 122 -2.12 9.45 -22.91
N ARG A 123 -1.41 8.36 -23.21
CA ARG A 123 -0.14 8.05 -22.53
C ARG A 123 0.80 9.26 -22.66
N PRO A 124 1.48 9.68 -21.57
CA PRO A 124 2.43 10.78 -21.67
C PRO A 124 3.42 10.46 -22.79
N ARG A 125 3.56 11.39 -23.74
CA ARG A 125 4.60 11.28 -24.78
C ARG A 125 5.91 11.14 -24.04
N ARG A 126 6.67 10.06 -24.29
CA ARG A 126 8.04 9.94 -23.78
C ARG A 126 8.74 11.25 -24.12
N PHE A 127 9.26 11.96 -23.11
CA PHE A 127 10.22 13.01 -23.36
C PHE A 127 11.35 12.34 -24.14
N ALA A 128 11.49 12.68 -25.42
CA ALA A 128 12.64 12.31 -26.19
C ALA A 128 13.83 12.95 -25.47
N SER A 129 14.62 12.14 -24.78
CA SER A 129 15.87 12.58 -24.17
C SER A 129 16.70 13.25 -25.27
N THR A 130 16.94 14.55 -25.11
CA THR A 130 17.97 15.29 -25.84
C THR A 130 19.26 15.20 -25.05
#